data_AF-A0A4Y3M953-F1
#
_entry.id   AF-A0A4Y3M953-F1
#
_cell.length_a   1.000
_cell.length_b   1.000
_cell.length_c   1.000
_cell.angle_alpha   90.00
_cell.angle_beta   90.00
_cell.angle_gamma   90.00
#
_symmetry.space_group_name_H-M   'P 1'
#
loop_
_entity.id
_entity.type
_entity.pdbx_description
1 polymer ?
#
loop_
_entity_poly.entity_id
_entity_poly.type
_entity_poly.pdbx_seq_one_letter_code
_entity_poly.pdbx_strand_id
1 'polypeptide(L)'
;MLAQPDNTELDGCPIVTSFADDAFESRIIDVTDELDEIYRRMAKLRQELRDLVPKRPYTLGDYDRWARKYYTLLGKRVAEQRGRDEKKKSTFEPLVSILCPVYRPLESDFKAAVQSVLDQTYQNWELILVDDAGKSQETTEIIKDFAKNDPRVKCITLKKNVGIADATNVAMDAAKGQYVAFFDHDDLLVDVAIEVMVRAAHETGAKLLYSDEDKIDQAGYYLEPNLKPDFNYRYLLGCNYICHLTMVETVTMRQIGHLSSDYNGAQDHDFVLKATEILDPSEIFHVPEILYHWRKTPNSTAVDVSQKTYAIDAGVKCVADHLKRRKVASKVSSIRGLTLYGVDWTSRTQPSVSIIIPFKDQVDTTLTCVEKIRENTEYKNYNIVLIDNWSVRDETLDFIKKIQKHENVSVITVEEPFNFSRLNNIAVDQTTSDFIMFMNNDVFIEDPKWLHRMVGEAQAFKDVGAVGAKLLYPNDTIQHAGVVVGPAGVAAHVHRGDPLSEYGYIGRTMLSHEVTAVTAALMLVKRSVFEEVGGFDEEALKVAFNDVDLCLKIRRAGYRIIFSAETIAYHHESLSRGTDDKPEHETRFFLETQTMLERWSSDPLFERDPSYPRYFTVDQQTFFNLVDPEDLGV
;
A
#
# COMPACT_ATOMS: atom_id res chain seq x y z
N MET A 1 44.35 -70.43 47.99
CA MET A 1 45.51 -70.10 48.84
C MET A 1 45.93 -68.70 48.46
N LEU A 2 45.88 -67.63 49.27
CA LEU A 2 45.70 -67.32 50.69
C LEU A 2 45.20 -65.84 50.71
N ALA A 3 44.06 -65.43 51.30
CA ALA A 3 43.91 -64.88 52.67
C ALA A 3 45.16 -64.09 53.14
N GLN A 4 45.20 -62.84 53.64
CA GLN A 4 44.31 -61.91 54.39
C GLN A 4 45.17 -60.61 54.66
N PRO A 5 44.79 -59.53 55.42
CA PRO A 5 43.76 -59.40 56.48
C PRO A 5 42.67 -58.33 56.19
N ASP A 6 41.39 -58.58 56.44
CA ASP A 6 40.65 -58.63 57.73
C ASP A 6 40.28 -57.27 58.33
N ASN A 7 38.96 -57.06 58.42
CA ASN A 7 38.24 -56.48 59.57
C ASN A 7 38.96 -55.38 60.35
N THR A 8 38.94 -54.17 59.82
CA THR A 8 38.91 -53.00 60.70
C THR A 8 37.49 -52.44 60.69
N GLU A 9 36.66 -52.88 61.64
CA GLU A 9 35.48 -52.10 62.02
C GLU A 9 35.98 -50.74 62.53
N LEU A 10 35.61 -49.67 61.84
CA LEU A 10 35.78 -48.32 62.35
C LEU A 10 34.62 -48.05 63.31
N ASP A 11 34.91 -48.16 64.62
CA ASP A 11 33.97 -47.78 65.67
C ASP A 11 33.54 -46.32 65.47
N GLY A 12 32.25 -46.10 65.20
CA GLY A 12 31.63 -44.78 65.12
C GLY A 12 31.30 -44.24 63.71
N CYS A 13 31.42 -45.00 62.63
CA CYS A 13 31.03 -44.53 61.28
C CYS A 13 29.60 -44.94 60.90
N PRO A 14 28.65 -44.01 60.65
CA PRO A 14 27.27 -44.33 60.29
C PRO A 14 27.06 -44.60 58.78
N ILE A 15 28.13 -44.76 57.99
CA ILE A 15 28.04 -44.84 56.53
C ILE A 15 28.38 -46.25 56.06
N VAL A 16 27.33 -47.01 55.75
CA VAL A 16 27.41 -48.22 54.91
C VAL A 16 27.40 -47.76 53.46
N THR A 17 28.52 -47.86 52.75
CA THR A 17 28.54 -47.73 51.28
C THR A 17 28.16 -49.08 50.67
N SER A 18 26.91 -49.22 50.20
CA SER A 18 26.52 -50.34 49.34
C SER A 18 26.82 -49.99 47.89
N PHE A 19 27.57 -50.86 47.22
CA PHE A 19 27.79 -50.84 45.76
C PHE A 19 26.43 -50.90 45.03
N ALA A 20 26.27 -50.07 44.00
CA ALA A 20 25.16 -50.20 43.07
C ALA A 20 25.25 -51.58 42.38
N ASP A 21 24.19 -52.36 42.47
CA ASP A 21 24.03 -53.64 41.76
C ASP A 21 24.02 -53.36 40.25
N ASP A 22 24.69 -54.17 39.42
CA ASP A 22 24.64 -54.07 37.95
C ASP A 22 23.19 -54.10 37.44
N ALA A 23 22.30 -54.79 38.15
CA ALA A 23 20.86 -54.78 37.89
C ALA A 23 20.22 -53.39 38.13
N PHE A 24 20.73 -52.61 39.07
CA PHE A 24 20.29 -51.24 39.36
C PHE A 24 20.80 -50.25 38.32
N GLU A 25 22.05 -50.39 37.86
CA GLU A 25 22.57 -49.58 36.74
C GLU A 25 21.82 -49.88 35.44
N SER A 26 21.58 -51.15 35.12
CA SER A 26 20.75 -51.53 33.96
C SER A 26 19.34 -50.94 34.07
N ARG A 27 18.75 -50.97 35.26
CA ARG A 27 17.43 -50.37 35.51
C ARG A 27 17.43 -48.85 35.34
N ILE A 28 18.51 -48.16 35.73
CA ILE A 28 18.66 -46.72 35.51
C ILE A 28 18.74 -46.41 34.01
N ILE A 29 19.52 -47.19 33.25
CA ILE A 29 19.63 -47.01 31.79
C ILE A 29 18.27 -47.25 31.13
N ASP A 30 17.59 -48.36 31.46
CA ASP A 30 16.26 -48.67 30.91
C ASP A 30 15.25 -47.55 31.21
N VAL A 31 15.24 -47.03 32.43
CA VAL A 31 14.36 -45.91 32.82
C VAL A 31 14.74 -44.60 32.10
N THR A 32 16.03 -44.38 31.85
CA THR A 32 16.50 -43.18 31.13
C THR A 32 16.13 -43.26 29.65
N ASP A 33 16.26 -44.43 29.04
CA ASP A 33 15.86 -44.67 27.64
C ASP A 33 14.33 -44.55 27.47
N GLU A 34 13.54 -45.10 28.41
CA GLU A 34 12.08 -44.90 28.44
C GLU A 34 11.71 -43.41 28.59
N LEU A 35 12.41 -42.67 29.46
CA LEU A 35 12.21 -41.22 29.60
C LEU A 35 12.51 -40.48 28.30
N ASP A 36 13.62 -40.78 27.64
CA ASP A 36 14.01 -40.18 26.36
C ASP A 36 13.00 -40.49 25.25
N GLU A 37 12.46 -41.71 25.21
CA GLU A 37 11.42 -42.09 24.26
C GLU A 37 10.12 -41.31 24.52
N ILE A 38 9.72 -41.17 25.79
CA ILE A 38 8.57 -40.33 26.19
C ILE A 38 8.80 -38.87 25.78
N TYR A 39 10.00 -38.32 25.99
CA TYR A 39 10.33 -36.95 25.59
C TYR A 39 10.24 -36.75 24.08
N ARG A 40 10.80 -37.67 23.27
CA ARG A 40 10.69 -37.60 21.80
C ARG A 40 9.24 -37.70 21.36
N ARG A 41 8.44 -38.56 21.99
CA ARG A 41 7.02 -38.72 21.67
C ARG A 41 6.19 -37.51 22.08
N MET A 42 6.47 -36.90 23.23
CA MET A 42 5.87 -35.63 23.63
C MET A 42 6.26 -34.48 22.69
N ALA A 43 7.51 -34.43 22.22
CA ALA A 43 7.94 -33.43 21.25
C ALA A 43 7.21 -33.59 19.91
N LYS A 44 7.07 -34.84 19.42
CA LYS A 44 6.30 -35.15 18.21
C LYS A 44 4.82 -34.82 18.36
N LEU A 45 4.19 -35.20 19.48
CA LEU A 45 2.79 -34.85 19.77
C LEU A 45 2.58 -33.34 19.92
N ARG A 46 3.55 -32.59 20.48
CA ARG A 46 3.51 -31.12 20.51
C ARG A 46 3.62 -30.51 19.12
N GLN A 47 4.41 -31.11 18.23
CA GLN A 47 4.50 -30.69 16.83
C GLN A 47 3.19 -30.98 16.09
N GLU A 48 2.67 -32.21 16.19
CA GLU A 48 1.36 -32.57 15.63
C GLU A 48 0.23 -31.69 16.19
N LEU A 49 0.23 -31.38 17.49
CA LEU A 49 -0.71 -30.44 18.09
C LEU A 49 -0.55 -29.02 17.54
N ARG A 50 0.68 -28.53 17.32
CA ARG A 50 0.92 -27.23 16.67
C ARG A 50 0.46 -27.20 15.22
N ASP A 51 0.61 -28.31 14.52
CA ASP A 51 0.19 -28.43 13.11
C ASP A 51 -1.33 -28.60 12.98
N LEU A 52 -2.00 -29.12 14.02
CA LEU A 52 -3.46 -29.28 14.11
C LEU A 52 -4.19 -28.04 14.67
N VAL A 53 -3.52 -27.21 15.46
CA VAL A 53 -4.06 -25.93 15.91
C VAL A 53 -3.97 -24.95 14.75
N PRO A 54 -5.09 -24.35 14.29
CA PRO A 54 -5.03 -23.30 13.28
C PRO A 54 -4.05 -22.23 13.75
N LYS A 55 -2.94 -22.05 13.03
CA LYS A 55 -2.00 -20.96 13.32
C LYS A 55 -2.82 -19.68 13.26
N ARG A 56 -2.89 -18.94 14.37
CA ARG A 56 -3.54 -17.63 14.34
C ARG A 56 -2.78 -16.79 13.30
N PRO A 57 -3.47 -16.26 12.27
CA PRO A 57 -2.82 -15.38 11.31
C PRO A 57 -2.19 -14.22 12.09
N TYR A 58 -1.02 -13.76 11.64
CA TYR A 58 -0.44 -12.56 12.21
C TYR A 58 -1.36 -11.39 11.89
N THR A 59 -1.64 -10.54 12.87
CA THR A 59 -2.36 -9.29 12.66
C THR A 59 -1.42 -8.12 12.87
N LEU A 60 -1.84 -6.90 12.51
CA LEU A 60 -1.12 -5.69 12.92
C LEU A 60 -0.93 -5.58 14.45
N GLY A 61 -1.82 -6.19 15.25
CA GLY A 61 -1.66 -6.27 16.71
C GLY A 61 -0.53 -7.20 17.17
N ASP A 62 -0.08 -8.13 16.32
CA ASP A 62 1.04 -9.04 16.56
C ASP A 62 2.33 -8.59 15.83
N TYR A 63 2.38 -7.34 15.36
CA TYR A 63 3.39 -6.89 14.40
C TYR A 63 4.83 -7.07 14.90
N ASP A 64 5.16 -6.77 16.16
CA ASP A 64 6.52 -6.95 16.68
C ASP A 64 7.03 -8.40 16.53
N ARG A 65 6.17 -9.38 16.85
CA ARG A 65 6.50 -10.81 16.71
C ARG A 65 6.70 -11.18 15.24
N TRP A 66 5.86 -10.64 14.36
CA TRP A 66 5.97 -10.82 12.92
C TRP A 66 7.29 -10.22 12.38
N ALA A 67 7.59 -8.97 12.76
CA ALA A 67 8.74 -8.20 12.30
C ALA A 67 10.06 -8.85 12.70
N ARG A 68 10.19 -9.33 13.95
CA ARG A 68 11.39 -10.06 14.41
C ARG A 68 11.67 -11.31 13.58
N LYS A 69 10.62 -12.06 13.22
CA LYS A 69 10.74 -13.22 12.34
C LYS A 69 11.15 -12.78 10.93
N TYR A 70 10.49 -11.76 10.39
CA TYR A 70 10.76 -11.20 9.07
C TYR A 70 12.22 -10.72 8.93
N TYR A 71 12.75 -9.89 9.84
CA TYR A 71 14.13 -9.38 9.76
C TYR A 71 15.17 -10.51 9.82
N THR A 72 14.90 -11.56 10.59
CA THR A 72 15.77 -12.73 10.65
C THR A 72 15.84 -13.46 9.30
N LEU A 73 14.70 -13.61 8.61
CA LEU A 73 14.65 -14.26 7.30
C LEU A 73 15.29 -13.37 6.22
N LEU A 74 14.96 -12.07 6.22
CA LEU A 74 15.53 -11.07 5.33
C LEU A 74 17.07 -11.09 5.36
N GLY A 75 17.67 -11.08 6.55
CA GLY A 75 19.13 -11.16 6.70
C GLY A 75 19.72 -12.43 6.10
N LYS A 76 19.07 -13.59 6.28
CA LYS A 76 19.52 -14.87 5.70
C LYS A 76 19.46 -14.87 4.18
N ARG A 77 18.32 -14.46 3.59
CA ARG A 77 18.17 -14.41 2.12
C ARG A 77 19.15 -13.45 1.48
N VAL A 78 19.38 -12.28 2.07
CA VAL A 78 20.35 -11.32 1.56
C VAL A 78 21.77 -11.89 1.62
N ALA A 79 22.15 -12.56 2.72
CA ALA A 79 23.45 -13.23 2.82
C ALA A 79 23.62 -14.35 1.76
N GLU A 80 22.57 -15.12 1.49
CA GLU A 80 22.57 -16.14 0.42
C GLU A 80 22.66 -15.53 -0.98
N GLN A 81 21.98 -14.41 -1.22
CA GLN A 81 22.10 -13.63 -2.47
C GLN A 81 23.53 -13.12 -2.66
N ARG A 82 24.13 -12.52 -1.63
CA ARG A 82 25.52 -12.05 -1.64
C ARG A 82 26.50 -13.16 -2.03
N GLY A 83 26.39 -14.34 -1.41
CA GLY A 83 27.23 -15.49 -1.76
C GLY A 83 27.03 -16.00 -3.20
N ARG A 84 25.88 -15.74 -3.83
CA ARG A 84 25.66 -16.01 -5.27
C ARG A 84 26.29 -14.93 -6.15
N ASP A 85 26.19 -13.66 -5.75
CA ASP A 85 26.73 -12.52 -6.50
C ASP A 85 28.27 -12.56 -6.55
N GLU A 86 28.91 -12.93 -5.44
CA GLU A 86 30.36 -13.16 -5.36
C GLU A 86 30.81 -14.26 -6.32
N LYS A 87 30.06 -15.37 -6.42
CA LYS A 87 30.34 -16.47 -7.36
C LYS A 87 30.17 -16.04 -8.82
N LYS A 88 29.19 -15.17 -9.10
CA LYS A 88 28.92 -14.61 -10.43
C LYS A 88 29.92 -13.51 -10.84
N LYS A 89 30.78 -13.06 -9.93
CA LYS A 89 31.70 -11.93 -10.14
C LYS A 89 30.98 -10.67 -10.62
N SER A 90 29.82 -10.37 -10.03
CA SER A 90 29.15 -9.09 -10.29
C SER A 90 30.06 -7.94 -9.87
N THR A 91 30.28 -6.96 -10.75
CA THR A 91 31.15 -5.80 -10.50
C THR A 91 30.36 -4.53 -10.16
N PHE A 92 29.03 -4.63 -10.03
CA PHE A 92 28.19 -3.49 -9.71
C PHE A 92 28.26 -3.19 -8.21
N GLU A 93 29.20 -2.32 -7.84
CA GLU A 93 29.43 -1.88 -6.47
C GLU A 93 29.54 -0.34 -6.44
N PRO A 94 28.44 0.38 -6.72
CA PRO A 94 28.46 1.85 -6.72
C PRO A 94 28.70 2.43 -5.32
N LEU A 95 29.43 3.55 -5.23
CA LEU A 95 29.50 4.29 -3.98
C LEU A 95 28.12 4.90 -3.66
N VAL A 96 27.64 4.72 -2.43
CA VAL A 96 26.41 5.35 -1.93
C VAL A 96 26.75 6.46 -0.93
N SER A 97 26.32 7.70 -1.19
CA SER A 97 26.45 8.81 -0.23
C SER A 97 25.20 8.90 0.65
N ILE A 98 25.34 8.61 1.94
CA ILE A 98 24.26 8.71 2.92
C ILE A 98 24.28 10.12 3.51
N LEU A 99 23.19 10.87 3.31
CA LEU A 99 23.08 12.29 3.66
C LEU A 99 22.36 12.41 5.01
N CYS A 100 23.04 12.96 6.01
CA CYS A 100 22.50 13.05 7.36
C CYS A 100 22.69 14.46 7.96
N PRO A 101 21.69 15.34 7.83
CA PRO A 101 21.67 16.63 8.53
C PRO A 101 21.45 16.42 10.03
N VAL A 102 22.18 17.15 10.87
CA VAL A 102 22.16 16.96 12.32
C VAL A 102 21.84 18.26 13.06
N TYR A 103 20.73 18.29 13.79
CA TYR A 103 20.35 19.41 14.64
C TYR A 103 19.80 18.98 16.01
N ARG A 104 20.62 19.07 17.06
CA ARG A 104 20.25 18.78 18.45
C ARG A 104 19.56 17.42 18.69
N PRO A 105 20.08 16.29 18.14
CA PRO A 105 19.51 14.99 18.45
C PRO A 105 19.76 14.61 19.91
N LEU A 106 19.00 13.65 20.43
CA LEU A 106 19.38 12.95 21.64
C LEU A 106 20.66 12.14 21.36
N GLU A 107 21.64 12.20 22.26
CA GLU A 107 22.96 11.60 22.04
C GLU A 107 22.91 10.08 21.81
N SER A 108 22.15 9.35 22.64
CA SER A 108 21.98 7.90 22.49
C SER A 108 21.40 7.54 21.12
N ASP A 109 20.46 8.37 20.70
CA ASP A 109 19.68 8.15 19.50
C ASP A 109 20.51 8.38 18.24
N PHE A 110 21.30 9.45 18.25
CA PHE A 110 22.26 9.76 17.20
C PHE A 110 23.36 8.72 17.08
N LYS A 111 23.91 8.27 18.22
CA LYS A 111 24.93 7.22 18.22
C LYS A 111 24.39 5.92 17.63
N ALA A 112 23.17 5.53 17.99
CA ALA A 112 22.51 4.35 17.44
C ALA A 112 22.23 4.50 15.92
N ALA A 113 21.80 5.69 15.48
CA ALA A 113 21.59 6.00 14.07
C ALA A 113 22.88 5.84 13.25
N VAL A 114 23.98 6.48 13.67
CA VAL A 114 25.28 6.35 13.00
C VAL A 114 25.80 4.91 13.05
N GLN A 115 25.61 4.21 14.18
CA GLN A 115 26.01 2.81 14.30
C GLN A 115 25.25 1.91 13.31
N SER A 116 23.96 2.15 13.08
CA SER A 116 23.19 1.39 12.08
C SER A 116 23.70 1.55 10.64
N VAL A 117 24.35 2.69 10.33
CA VAL A 117 25.06 2.90 9.06
C VAL A 117 26.40 2.15 9.05
N LEU A 118 27.14 2.19 10.16
CA LEU A 118 28.42 1.49 10.29
C LEU A 118 28.27 -0.04 10.18
N ASP A 119 27.16 -0.57 10.67
CA ASP A 119 26.83 -2.00 10.69
C ASP A 119 26.22 -2.49 9.37
N GLN A 120 26.05 -1.60 8.37
CA GLN A 120 25.57 -2.00 7.05
C GLN A 120 26.46 -3.08 6.45
N THR A 121 25.83 -4.09 5.89
CA THR A 121 26.50 -5.20 5.24
C THR A 121 27.17 -4.82 3.93
N TYR A 122 26.59 -3.89 3.17
CA TYR A 122 27.24 -3.24 2.03
C TYR A 122 28.33 -2.28 2.54
N GLN A 123 29.55 -2.35 1.98
CA GLN A 123 30.70 -1.58 2.51
C GLN A 123 31.07 -0.33 1.72
N ASN A 124 30.67 -0.22 0.45
CA ASN A 124 31.04 0.89 -0.42
C ASN A 124 30.09 2.10 -0.25
N TRP A 125 30.11 2.71 0.92
CA TRP A 125 29.33 3.90 1.23
C TRP A 125 30.21 5.00 1.84
N GLU A 126 29.70 6.23 1.83
CA GLU A 126 30.19 7.34 2.63
C GLU A 126 29.01 7.94 3.42
N LEU A 127 29.25 8.35 4.66
CA LEU A 127 28.24 9.01 5.50
C LEU A 127 28.62 10.48 5.66
N ILE A 128 27.74 11.39 5.24
CA ILE A 128 27.96 12.83 5.30
C ILE A 128 27.10 13.41 6.42
N LEU A 129 27.75 13.67 7.56
CA LEU A 129 27.16 14.29 8.73
C LEU A 129 27.30 15.82 8.63
N VAL A 130 26.17 16.53 8.51
CA VAL A 130 26.14 18.00 8.49
C VAL A 130 25.65 18.54 9.83
N ASP A 131 26.55 19.07 10.65
CA ASP A 131 26.19 19.73 11.92
C ASP A 131 25.59 21.11 11.62
N ASP A 132 24.27 21.24 11.72
CA ASP A 132 23.49 22.46 11.45
C ASP A 132 23.49 23.43 12.65
N ALA A 133 24.66 23.57 13.27
CA ALA A 133 24.96 24.51 14.36
C ALA A 133 23.97 24.44 15.53
N GLY A 134 23.77 23.24 16.08
CA GLY A 134 22.85 22.98 17.20
C GLY A 134 23.18 23.73 18.51
N LYS A 135 24.33 24.39 18.62
CA LYS A 135 24.89 24.99 19.85
C LYS A 135 25.19 23.99 20.98
N SER A 136 25.25 22.70 20.67
CA SER A 136 25.72 21.65 21.58
C SER A 136 27.17 21.32 21.24
N GLN A 137 28.10 21.67 22.13
CA GLN A 137 29.51 21.31 21.94
C GLN A 137 29.69 19.79 21.92
N GLU A 138 28.92 19.07 22.75
CA GLU A 138 28.92 17.61 22.84
C GLU A 138 28.52 16.95 21.51
N THR A 139 27.44 17.42 20.86
CA THR A 139 27.02 16.88 19.55
C THR A 139 28.10 17.09 18.49
N THR A 140 28.71 18.28 18.43
CA THR A 140 29.80 18.56 17.48
C THR A 140 31.02 17.66 17.74
N GLU A 141 31.35 17.39 19.00
CA GLU A 141 32.45 16.49 19.38
C GLU A 141 32.14 15.04 18.97
N ILE A 142 30.94 14.54 19.23
CA ILE A 142 30.52 13.18 18.82
C ILE A 142 30.60 13.01 17.30
N ILE A 143 30.13 13.98 16.52
CA ILE A 143 30.22 13.93 15.04
C ILE A 143 31.68 13.86 14.58
N LYS A 144 32.57 14.65 15.20
CA LYS A 144 34.00 14.65 14.88
C LYS A 144 34.67 13.33 15.27
N ASP A 145 34.27 12.73 16.37
CA ASP A 145 34.79 11.44 16.83
C ASP A 145 34.43 10.33 15.85
N PHE A 146 33.19 10.27 15.35
CA PHE A 146 32.83 9.32 14.30
C PHE A 146 33.66 9.51 13.02
N ALA A 147 33.79 10.75 12.54
CA ALA A 147 34.60 11.07 11.35
C ALA A 147 36.10 10.77 11.53
N LYS A 148 36.60 10.79 12.78
CA LYS A 148 37.98 10.41 13.10
C LYS A 148 38.18 8.89 13.14
N ASN A 149 37.16 8.15 13.58
CA ASN A 149 37.25 6.70 13.82
C ASN A 149 36.97 5.87 12.56
N ASP A 150 36.14 6.35 11.63
CA ASP A 150 35.88 5.67 10.35
C ASP A 150 36.10 6.64 9.17
N PRO A 151 37.03 6.35 8.23
CA PRO A 151 37.34 7.24 7.10
C PRO A 151 36.19 7.41 6.10
N ARG A 152 35.17 6.55 6.15
CA ARG A 152 33.95 6.68 5.33
C ARG A 152 33.00 7.75 5.87
N VAL A 153 33.17 8.17 7.13
CA VAL A 153 32.35 9.20 7.77
C VAL A 153 32.99 10.58 7.56
N LYS A 154 32.21 11.52 7.03
CA LYS A 154 32.60 12.89 6.76
C LYS A 154 31.78 13.84 7.61
N CYS A 155 32.45 14.83 8.20
CA CYS A 155 31.82 15.87 8.99
C CYS A 155 31.91 17.22 8.28
N ILE A 156 30.79 17.93 8.18
CA ILE A 156 30.70 19.31 7.73
C ILE A 156 30.02 20.12 8.84
N THR A 157 30.74 21.05 9.47
CA THR A 157 30.18 21.90 10.54
C THR A 157 29.78 23.26 9.99
N LEU A 158 28.49 23.60 10.11
CA LEU A 158 27.96 24.91 9.73
C LEU A 158 28.16 25.93 10.85
N LYS A 159 28.32 27.21 10.47
CA LYS A 159 28.54 28.31 11.42
C LYS A 159 27.25 28.83 12.05
N LYS A 160 26.11 28.59 11.40
CA LYS A 160 24.77 29.01 11.83
C LYS A 160 23.78 27.96 11.40
N ASN A 161 22.66 27.89 12.12
CA ASN A 161 21.55 27.05 11.74
C ASN A 161 20.93 27.61 10.45
N VAL A 162 20.85 26.77 9.41
CA VAL A 162 20.22 27.09 8.12
C VAL A 162 18.92 26.32 7.92
N GLY A 163 18.65 25.33 8.76
CA GLY A 163 17.44 24.51 8.69
C GLY A 163 17.62 23.27 7.82
N ILE A 164 16.66 22.36 7.92
CA ILE A 164 16.75 21.01 7.36
C ILE A 164 17.03 21.00 5.85
N ALA A 165 16.31 21.79 5.05
CA ALA A 165 16.47 21.81 3.60
C ALA A 165 17.90 22.23 3.19
N ASP A 166 18.39 23.35 3.73
CA ASP A 166 19.71 23.89 3.39
C ASP A 166 20.85 23.04 3.96
N ALA A 167 20.68 22.45 5.15
CA ALA A 167 21.65 21.52 5.72
C ALA A 167 21.78 20.25 4.87
N THR A 168 20.66 19.70 4.38
CA THR A 168 20.66 18.58 3.45
C THR A 168 21.28 18.96 2.10
N ASN A 169 21.01 20.17 1.59
CA ASN A 169 21.64 20.66 0.35
C ASN A 169 23.17 20.68 0.44
N VAL A 170 23.72 21.07 1.60
CA VAL A 170 25.18 21.00 1.85
C VAL A 170 25.69 19.56 1.74
N ALA A 171 24.94 18.58 2.24
CA ALA A 171 25.28 17.16 2.09
C ALA A 171 25.18 16.71 0.63
N MET A 172 24.12 17.11 -0.08
CA MET A 172 23.91 16.80 -1.51
C MET A 172 25.06 17.31 -2.38
N ASP A 173 25.57 18.52 -2.10
CA ASP A 173 26.71 19.11 -2.83
C ASP A 173 28.03 18.38 -2.54
N ALA A 174 28.18 17.85 -1.33
CA ALA A 174 29.37 17.11 -0.91
C ALA A 174 29.39 15.63 -1.38
N ALA A 175 28.23 15.10 -1.82
CA ALA A 175 28.06 13.71 -2.23
C ALA A 175 28.92 13.34 -3.44
N LYS A 176 29.66 12.23 -3.32
CA LYS A 176 30.53 11.67 -4.37
C LYS A 176 30.06 10.31 -4.90
N GLY A 177 29.04 9.73 -4.27
CA GLY A 177 28.42 8.49 -4.67
C GLY A 177 27.81 8.56 -6.07
N GLN A 178 27.59 7.39 -6.65
CA GLN A 178 26.74 7.25 -7.83
C GLN A 178 25.26 7.33 -7.43
N TYR A 179 24.95 6.92 -6.20
CA TYR A 179 23.64 7.09 -5.57
C TYR A 179 23.78 7.90 -4.28
N VAL A 180 22.72 8.60 -3.90
CA VAL A 180 22.56 9.20 -2.57
C VAL A 180 21.38 8.57 -1.86
N ALA A 181 21.45 8.46 -0.54
CA ALA A 181 20.36 8.02 0.33
C ALA A 181 20.10 9.08 1.41
N PHE A 182 18.84 9.43 1.63
CA PHE A 182 18.45 10.38 2.68
C PHE A 182 18.28 9.65 4.01
N PHE A 183 18.88 10.17 5.09
CA PHE A 183 18.88 9.52 6.40
C PHE A 183 18.73 10.53 7.53
N ASP A 184 17.73 10.32 8.39
CA ASP A 184 17.52 11.17 9.56
C ASP A 184 18.40 10.73 10.73
N HIS A 185 18.88 11.73 11.47
CA HIS A 185 19.89 11.56 12.51
C HIS A 185 19.44 10.80 13.77
N ASP A 186 18.16 10.43 13.88
CA ASP A 186 17.55 9.77 15.03
C ASP A 186 16.82 8.47 14.67
N ASP A 187 16.96 8.02 13.42
CA ASP A 187 16.34 6.79 12.92
C ASP A 187 17.37 5.68 12.69
N LEU A 188 16.90 4.47 12.35
CA LEU A 188 17.75 3.30 12.15
C LEU A 188 17.58 2.72 10.76
N LEU A 189 18.69 2.37 10.12
CA LEU A 189 18.69 1.49 8.96
C LEU A 189 18.68 0.02 9.42
N VAL A 190 17.97 -0.83 8.68
CA VAL A 190 18.12 -2.28 8.79
C VAL A 190 19.52 -2.66 8.25
N ASP A 191 20.22 -3.63 8.85
CA ASP A 191 21.61 -4.02 8.53
C ASP A 191 21.90 -4.31 7.04
N VAL A 192 20.85 -4.65 6.28
CA VAL A 192 20.92 -4.97 4.84
C VAL A 192 20.35 -3.89 3.94
N ALA A 193 19.92 -2.75 4.48
CA ALA A 193 19.19 -1.71 3.78
C ALA A 193 19.92 -1.23 2.51
N ILE A 194 21.17 -0.79 2.65
CA ILE A 194 21.92 -0.26 1.50
C ILE A 194 22.21 -1.36 0.47
N GLU A 195 22.48 -2.60 0.90
CA GLU A 195 22.71 -3.72 -0.01
C GLU A 195 21.47 -4.03 -0.85
N VAL A 196 20.30 -4.11 -0.22
CA VAL A 196 19.03 -4.39 -0.89
C VAL A 196 18.67 -3.26 -1.85
N MET A 197 18.84 -1.99 -1.44
CA MET A 197 18.58 -0.84 -2.30
C MET A 197 19.50 -0.82 -3.52
N VAL A 198 20.81 -1.07 -3.35
CA VAL A 198 21.78 -1.13 -4.45
C VAL A 198 21.48 -2.29 -5.41
N ARG A 199 21.13 -3.46 -4.87
CA ARG A 199 20.73 -4.62 -5.68
C ARG A 199 19.49 -4.31 -6.51
N ALA A 200 18.46 -3.72 -5.90
CA ALA A 200 17.25 -3.32 -6.60
C ALA A 200 17.54 -2.28 -7.71
N ALA A 201 18.40 -1.29 -7.43
CA ALA A 201 18.80 -0.31 -8.45
C ALA A 201 19.51 -0.96 -9.64
N HIS A 202 20.38 -1.95 -9.39
CA HIS A 202 21.05 -2.70 -10.44
C HIS A 202 20.08 -3.53 -11.30
N GLU A 203 19.17 -4.26 -10.65
CA GLU A 203 18.26 -5.20 -11.30
C GLU A 203 17.18 -4.50 -12.12
N THR A 204 16.71 -3.35 -11.64
CA THR A 204 15.61 -2.61 -12.26
C THR A 204 16.08 -1.46 -13.15
N GLY A 205 17.31 -0.96 -12.94
CA GLY A 205 17.78 0.27 -13.58
C GLY A 205 17.10 1.54 -13.05
N ALA A 206 16.39 1.45 -11.91
CA ALA A 206 15.68 2.59 -11.33
C ALA A 206 16.62 3.72 -10.93
N LYS A 207 16.14 4.95 -11.10
CA LYS A 207 16.85 6.19 -10.76
C LYS A 207 16.42 6.74 -9.41
N LEU A 208 15.19 6.47 -8.98
CA LEU A 208 14.70 6.77 -7.64
C LEU A 208 14.09 5.50 -7.07
N LEU A 209 14.49 5.16 -5.84
CA LEU A 209 14.05 3.99 -5.13
C LEU A 209 13.54 4.40 -3.75
N TYR A 210 12.51 3.72 -3.26
CA TYR A 210 12.02 3.88 -1.89
C TYR A 210 11.67 2.53 -1.28
N SER A 211 11.83 2.40 0.03
CA SER A 211 11.54 1.17 0.77
C SER A 211 10.27 1.29 1.62
N ASP A 212 9.80 0.17 2.16
CA ASP A 212 8.90 0.16 3.29
C ASP A 212 9.63 0.60 4.57
N GLU A 213 8.85 0.98 5.58
CA GLU A 213 9.34 1.43 6.89
C GLU A 213 8.39 0.96 7.99
N ASP A 214 8.90 0.82 9.20
CA ASP A 214 8.11 0.66 10.41
C ASP A 214 8.55 1.68 11.47
N LYS A 215 7.91 1.65 12.64
CA LYS A 215 8.33 2.45 13.78
C LYS A 215 8.95 1.59 14.86
N ILE A 216 9.92 2.17 15.57
CA ILE A 216 10.52 1.56 16.75
C ILE A 216 10.36 2.48 17.96
N ASP A 217 9.89 1.92 19.08
CA ASP A 217 9.82 2.66 20.34
C ASP A 217 11.13 2.60 21.15
N GLN A 218 11.17 3.31 22.27
CA GLN A 218 12.32 3.33 23.18
C GLN A 218 12.62 1.97 23.83
N ALA A 219 11.66 1.04 23.85
CA ALA A 219 11.84 -0.31 24.37
C ALA A 219 12.32 -1.30 23.30
N GLY A 220 12.41 -0.85 22.03
CA GLY A 220 12.85 -1.68 20.91
C GLY A 220 11.75 -2.57 20.35
N TYR A 221 10.47 -2.23 20.56
CA TYR A 221 9.35 -2.89 19.89
C TYR A 221 9.09 -2.25 18.53
N TYR A 222 8.86 -3.11 17.54
CA TYR A 222 8.42 -2.69 16.21
C TYR A 222 6.89 -2.50 16.19
N LEU A 223 6.42 -1.41 15.62
CA LEU A 223 5.01 -1.01 15.60
C LEU A 223 4.66 -0.15 14.38
N GLU A 224 3.35 0.00 14.13
CA GLU A 224 2.79 0.90 13.10
C GLU A 224 3.50 0.83 11.73
N PRO A 225 3.53 -0.34 11.06
CA PRO A 225 4.21 -0.48 9.78
C PRO A 225 3.55 0.34 8.68
N ASN A 226 4.36 1.01 7.88
CA ASN A 226 3.96 1.73 6.69
C ASN A 226 4.41 0.91 5.46
N LEU A 227 3.57 -0.06 5.08
CA LEU A 227 3.77 -0.96 3.96
C LEU A 227 3.15 -0.32 2.72
N LYS A 228 3.99 0.09 1.79
CA LYS A 228 3.65 1.03 0.71
C LYS A 228 3.20 0.26 -0.53
N PRO A 229 2.35 0.87 -1.38
CA PRO A 229 2.14 0.36 -2.73
C PRO A 229 3.35 0.64 -3.61
N ASP A 230 3.34 0.05 -4.80
CA ASP A 230 4.20 0.49 -5.89
C ASP A 230 3.85 1.95 -6.29
N PHE A 231 4.70 2.56 -7.11
CA PHE A 231 4.64 4.01 -7.34
C PHE A 231 3.28 4.48 -7.85
N ASN A 232 2.65 5.39 -7.11
CA ASN A 232 1.30 5.88 -7.30
C ASN A 232 1.29 7.40 -7.23
N TYR A 233 1.44 8.04 -8.39
CA TYR A 233 1.49 9.49 -8.49
C TYR A 233 0.25 10.18 -7.91
N ARG A 234 -0.95 9.61 -8.10
CA ARG A 234 -2.19 10.23 -7.59
C ARG A 234 -2.24 10.19 -6.06
N TYR A 235 -1.72 9.13 -5.45
CA TYR A 235 -1.57 9.03 -4.00
C TYR A 235 -0.52 9.99 -3.47
N LEU A 236 0.60 10.14 -4.19
CA LEU A 236 1.65 11.10 -3.86
C LEU A 236 1.12 12.55 -3.82
N LEU A 237 0.17 12.93 -4.68
CA LEU A 237 -0.48 14.25 -4.58
C LEU A 237 -1.29 14.41 -3.28
N GLY A 238 -1.78 13.31 -2.72
CA GLY A 238 -2.57 13.27 -1.50
C GLY A 238 -1.75 13.27 -0.21
N CYS A 239 -0.59 12.62 -0.21
CA CYS A 239 0.38 12.66 0.89
C CYS A 239 1.75 12.18 0.42
N ASN A 240 2.81 12.53 1.15
CA ASN A 240 4.12 11.91 0.95
C ASN A 240 4.14 10.50 1.54
N TYR A 241 3.58 9.50 0.84
CA TYR A 241 3.62 8.11 1.32
C TYR A 241 5.00 7.45 1.11
N ILE A 242 5.87 8.05 0.30
CA ILE A 242 7.21 7.54 -0.01
C ILE A 242 8.16 7.67 1.19
N CYS A 243 8.17 8.83 1.86
CA CYS A 243 8.94 9.10 3.08
C CYS A 243 10.37 8.51 3.03
N HIS A 244 10.68 7.56 3.92
CA HIS A 244 11.99 6.99 4.18
C HIS A 244 11.99 5.51 3.77
N LEU A 245 13.09 4.84 3.45
CA LEU A 245 14.38 5.32 3.00
C LEU A 245 14.29 5.61 1.48
N THR A 246 14.59 6.85 1.06
CA THR A 246 14.66 7.19 -0.37
C THR A 246 16.12 7.20 -0.84
N MET A 247 16.41 6.46 -1.92
CA MET A 247 17.70 6.44 -2.61
C MET A 247 17.53 6.95 -4.06
N VAL A 248 18.41 7.84 -4.52
CA VAL A 248 18.31 8.42 -5.86
C VAL A 248 19.69 8.48 -6.52
N GLU A 249 19.75 8.24 -7.82
CA GLU A 249 20.97 8.39 -8.61
C GLU A 249 21.45 9.85 -8.51
N THR A 250 22.72 10.06 -8.18
CA THR A 250 23.28 11.38 -7.91
C THR A 250 23.16 12.32 -9.11
N VAL A 251 23.25 11.81 -10.34
CA VAL A 251 23.02 12.61 -11.55
C VAL A 251 21.57 13.09 -11.62
N THR A 252 20.62 12.18 -11.36
CA THR A 252 19.19 12.50 -11.29
C THR A 252 18.88 13.49 -10.17
N MET A 253 19.42 13.30 -8.96
CA MET A 253 19.30 14.26 -7.85
C MET A 253 19.76 15.67 -8.25
N ARG A 254 20.88 15.78 -8.96
CA ARG A 254 21.40 17.07 -9.43
C ARG A 254 20.51 17.72 -10.49
N GLN A 255 19.78 16.93 -11.29
CA GLN A 255 18.80 17.43 -12.25
C GLN A 255 17.51 17.91 -11.57
N ILE A 256 17.05 17.19 -10.54
CA ILE A 256 15.92 17.61 -9.68
C ILE A 256 16.25 18.96 -9.02
N GLY A 257 17.50 19.10 -8.55
CA GLY A 257 18.00 20.27 -7.87
C GLY A 257 17.84 20.21 -6.36
N HIS A 258 18.19 21.32 -5.71
CA HIS A 258 18.18 21.44 -4.25
C HIS A 258 16.78 21.42 -3.64
N LEU A 259 16.71 21.00 -2.37
CA LEU A 259 15.56 21.19 -1.50
C LEU A 259 15.33 22.69 -1.30
N SER A 260 14.08 23.10 -1.17
CA SER A 260 13.73 24.51 -0.92
C SER A 260 13.26 24.70 0.52
N SER A 261 13.84 25.68 1.22
CA SER A 261 13.41 26.10 2.55
C SER A 261 11.96 26.61 2.59
N ASP A 262 11.42 27.02 1.43
CA ASP A 262 10.01 27.42 1.28
C ASP A 262 9.03 26.30 1.63
N TYR A 263 9.49 25.05 1.63
CA TYR A 263 8.69 23.86 1.91
C TYR A 263 9.16 23.16 3.19
N ASN A 264 9.85 23.83 4.11
CA ASN A 264 10.24 23.23 5.39
C ASN A 264 9.02 22.60 6.10
N GLY A 265 9.11 21.30 6.39
CA GLY A 265 8.01 20.45 6.86
C GLY A 265 7.40 19.53 5.80
N ALA A 266 7.68 19.77 4.52
CA ALA A 266 7.25 19.00 3.34
C ALA A 266 8.31 19.03 2.20
N GLN A 267 9.58 19.29 2.55
CA GLN A 267 10.66 19.49 1.58
C GLN A 267 11.03 18.20 0.84
N ASP A 268 10.90 17.08 1.53
CA ASP A 268 10.97 15.71 1.01
C ASP A 268 9.85 15.46 -0.02
N HIS A 269 8.63 15.89 0.29
CA HIS A 269 7.49 15.77 -0.62
C HIS A 269 7.71 16.59 -1.91
N ASP A 270 8.17 17.83 -1.80
CA ASP A 270 8.52 18.66 -2.97
C ASP A 270 9.63 18.01 -3.82
N PHE A 271 10.65 17.42 -3.19
CA PHE A 271 11.74 16.74 -3.89
C PHE A 271 11.23 15.57 -4.72
N VAL A 272 10.42 14.70 -4.13
CA VAL A 272 9.85 13.55 -4.84
C VAL A 272 8.89 14.02 -5.93
N LEU A 273 8.04 15.03 -5.68
CA LEU A 273 7.17 15.60 -6.70
C LEU A 273 7.97 16.17 -7.88
N LYS A 274 9.07 16.89 -7.64
CA LYS A 274 9.97 17.35 -8.71
C LYS A 274 10.62 16.19 -9.46
N ALA A 275 10.95 15.08 -8.78
CA ALA A 275 11.45 13.88 -9.45
C ALA A 275 10.44 13.37 -10.50
N THR A 276 9.14 13.37 -10.16
CA THR A 276 8.07 12.99 -11.12
C THR A 276 7.90 13.97 -12.30
N GLU A 277 8.50 15.16 -12.24
CA GLU A 277 8.48 16.11 -13.36
C GLU A 277 9.47 15.72 -14.46
N ILE A 278 10.50 14.94 -14.14
CA ILE A 278 11.59 14.57 -15.07
C ILE A 278 11.78 13.06 -15.27
N LEU A 279 11.30 12.23 -14.34
CA LEU A 279 11.38 10.77 -14.41
C LEU A 279 10.09 10.19 -14.97
N ASP A 280 10.24 9.15 -15.80
CA ASP A 280 9.12 8.28 -16.14
C ASP A 280 8.76 7.39 -14.93
N PRO A 281 7.48 7.01 -14.73
CA PRO A 281 7.07 6.15 -13.62
C PRO A 281 7.85 4.83 -13.52
N SER A 282 8.31 4.27 -14.66
CA SER A 282 9.13 3.06 -14.68
C SER A 282 10.55 3.23 -14.12
N GLU A 283 11.01 4.46 -13.96
CA GLU A 283 12.32 4.79 -13.37
C GLU A 283 12.24 5.01 -11.85
N ILE A 284 11.04 4.95 -11.28
CA ILE A 284 10.76 5.05 -9.84
C ILE A 284 10.35 3.66 -9.34
N PHE A 285 11.14 3.07 -8.46
CA PHE A 285 10.93 1.70 -8.01
C PHE A 285 10.68 1.60 -6.50
N HIS A 286 9.61 0.91 -6.15
CA HIS A 286 9.34 0.49 -4.79
C HIS A 286 10.12 -0.79 -4.48
N VAL A 287 11.01 -0.74 -3.50
CA VAL A 287 11.68 -1.89 -2.91
C VAL A 287 10.77 -2.43 -1.81
N PRO A 288 10.02 -3.53 -2.04
CA PRO A 288 8.99 -4.01 -1.13
C PRO A 288 9.62 -4.84 -0.01
N GLU A 289 10.49 -4.19 0.74
CA GLU A 289 11.20 -4.69 1.91
C GLU A 289 11.24 -3.58 2.96
N ILE A 290 11.12 -3.95 4.24
CA ILE A 290 11.14 -2.99 5.35
C ILE A 290 12.61 -2.73 5.70
N LEU A 291 13.13 -1.55 5.37
CA LEU A 291 14.57 -1.24 5.44
C LEU A 291 14.90 -0.06 6.37
N TYR A 292 13.89 0.52 7.02
CA TYR A 292 14.02 1.72 7.84
C TYR A 292 13.12 1.64 9.07
N HIS A 293 13.64 2.03 10.23
CA HIS A 293 12.87 2.16 11.46
C HIS A 293 12.79 3.63 11.88
N TRP A 294 11.59 4.19 11.82
CA TRP A 294 11.31 5.54 12.28
C TRP A 294 11.12 5.56 13.80
N ARG A 295 11.98 6.29 14.51
CA ARG A 295 11.97 6.28 15.97
C ARG A 295 10.85 7.14 16.54
N LYS A 296 10.10 6.55 17.47
CA LYS A 296 9.05 7.22 18.24
C LYS A 296 9.62 7.79 19.54
N THR A 297 10.14 9.01 19.48
CA THR A 297 10.61 9.76 20.67
C THR A 297 9.60 10.85 21.08
N PRO A 298 9.55 11.29 22.35
CA PRO A 298 8.62 12.35 22.79
C PRO A 298 8.74 13.68 22.04
N ASN A 299 9.90 13.96 21.41
CA ASN A 299 10.13 15.14 20.57
C ASN A 299 10.07 14.81 19.06
N SER A 300 9.85 13.54 18.70
CA SER A 300 9.73 13.11 17.31
C SER A 300 8.37 13.51 16.75
N THR A 301 8.39 13.85 15.46
CA THR A 301 7.18 14.10 14.68
C THR A 301 6.29 12.86 14.56
N ALA A 302 6.82 11.67 14.90
CA ALA A 302 6.07 10.42 15.02
C ALA A 302 5.07 10.39 16.20
N VAL A 303 5.14 11.33 17.16
CA VAL A 303 4.33 11.30 18.41
C VAL A 303 3.23 12.37 18.45
N ASP A 304 3.44 13.59 17.93
CA ASP A 304 2.49 14.70 18.12
C ASP A 304 2.13 15.45 16.82
N VAL A 305 0.87 15.32 16.41
CA VAL A 305 0.27 15.98 15.23
C VAL A 305 -0.08 17.45 15.52
N SER A 306 -0.15 17.85 16.79
CA SER A 306 -0.68 19.16 17.21
C SER A 306 0.24 20.36 16.98
N GLN A 307 1.49 20.15 16.52
CA GLN A 307 2.51 21.20 16.41
C GLN A 307 2.82 21.74 15.01
N LYS A 308 2.08 21.43 13.93
CA LYS A 308 2.55 21.82 12.58
C LYS A 308 1.50 22.37 11.60
N THR A 309 0.83 23.46 11.96
CA THR A 309 0.13 24.29 10.95
C THR A 309 1.07 24.65 9.79
N TYR A 310 2.34 24.93 10.08
CA TYR A 310 3.33 25.25 9.06
C TYR A 310 3.60 24.09 8.08
N ALA A 311 3.62 22.82 8.52
CA ALA A 311 3.88 21.69 7.63
C ALA A 311 2.66 21.37 6.76
N ILE A 312 1.46 21.58 7.30
CA ILE A 312 0.21 21.50 6.54
C ILE A 312 0.23 22.56 5.43
N ASP A 313 0.51 23.82 5.77
CA ASP A 313 0.57 24.92 4.81
C ASP A 313 1.69 24.70 3.78
N ALA A 314 2.87 24.24 4.21
CA ALA A 314 3.99 23.91 3.34
C ALA A 314 3.65 22.80 2.35
N GLY A 315 2.96 21.74 2.78
CA GLY A 315 2.55 20.65 1.91
C GLY A 315 1.43 21.02 0.94
N VAL A 316 0.43 21.81 1.38
CA VAL A 316 -0.57 22.38 0.47
C VAL A 316 0.12 23.22 -0.60
N LYS A 317 1.09 24.07 -0.20
CA LYS A 317 1.87 24.89 -1.12
C LYS A 317 2.72 24.04 -2.07
N CYS A 318 3.39 22.98 -1.60
CA CYS A 318 4.26 22.17 -2.45
C CYS A 318 3.48 21.43 -3.55
N VAL A 319 2.35 20.81 -3.21
CA VAL A 319 1.49 20.12 -4.18
C VAL A 319 0.87 21.12 -5.17
N ALA A 320 0.42 22.29 -4.68
CA ALA A 320 -0.12 23.34 -5.55
C ALA A 320 0.92 23.90 -6.53
N ASP A 321 2.14 24.18 -6.05
CA ASP A 321 3.23 24.66 -6.89
C ASP A 321 3.66 23.60 -7.91
N HIS A 322 3.71 22.32 -7.54
CA HIS A 322 3.98 21.21 -8.46
C HIS A 322 2.94 21.11 -9.58
N LEU A 323 1.64 21.10 -9.25
CA LEU A 323 0.58 21.05 -10.27
C LEU A 323 0.58 22.28 -11.17
N LYS A 324 0.95 23.45 -10.64
CA LYS A 324 1.17 24.67 -11.42
C LYS A 324 2.35 24.52 -12.40
N ARG A 325 3.48 23.93 -11.99
CA ARG A 325 4.62 23.63 -12.88
C ARG A 325 4.21 22.65 -13.99
N ARG A 326 3.41 21.63 -13.66
CA ARG A 326 2.81 20.68 -14.60
C ARG A 326 1.70 21.26 -15.48
N LYS A 327 1.28 22.51 -15.24
CA LYS A 327 0.18 23.22 -15.95
C LYS A 327 -1.16 22.50 -15.84
N VAL A 328 -1.42 21.83 -14.72
CA VAL A 328 -2.70 21.17 -14.44
C VAL A 328 -3.55 22.11 -13.58
N ALA A 329 -4.74 22.45 -14.06
CA ALA A 329 -5.63 23.35 -13.34
C ALA A 329 -6.24 22.65 -12.12
N SER A 330 -5.85 23.08 -10.92
CA SER A 330 -6.29 22.47 -9.67
C SER A 330 -6.38 23.48 -8.53
N LYS A 331 -7.10 23.09 -7.47
CA LYS A 331 -7.05 23.71 -6.16
C LYS A 331 -6.70 22.65 -5.14
N VAL A 332 -5.71 22.94 -4.29
CA VAL A 332 -5.25 22.02 -3.25
C VAL A 332 -5.68 22.53 -1.89
N SER A 333 -6.09 21.62 -1.02
CA SER A 333 -6.44 21.93 0.37
C SER A 333 -6.09 20.78 1.31
N SER A 334 -5.87 21.09 2.58
CA SER A 334 -5.70 20.06 3.62
C SER A 334 -7.04 19.39 3.95
N ILE A 335 -7.01 18.08 4.17
CA ILE A 335 -8.12 17.27 4.63
C ILE A 335 -8.06 17.22 6.16
N ARG A 336 -9.12 17.69 6.82
CA ARG A 336 -9.28 17.70 8.28
C ARG A 336 -8.12 18.38 9.05
N GLY A 337 -7.39 19.30 8.41
CA GLY A 337 -6.24 19.97 9.03
C GLY A 337 -5.06 19.03 9.28
N LEU A 338 -4.91 17.98 8.45
CA LEU A 338 -3.80 17.04 8.49
C LEU A 338 -2.86 17.26 7.30
N THR A 339 -1.68 16.63 7.32
CA THR A 339 -0.74 16.55 6.18
C THR A 339 -1.24 15.54 5.14
N LEU A 340 -2.52 15.66 4.80
CA LEU A 340 -3.26 14.90 3.81
C LEU A 340 -3.99 15.93 2.94
N TYR A 341 -3.95 15.78 1.64
CA TYR A 341 -4.30 16.83 0.70
C TYR A 341 -5.38 16.36 -0.29
N GLY A 342 -6.44 17.16 -0.40
CA GLY A 342 -7.45 17.05 -1.45
C GLY A 342 -7.01 17.86 -2.67
N VAL A 343 -7.32 17.34 -3.86
CA VAL A 343 -7.00 17.99 -5.14
C VAL A 343 -8.29 18.11 -5.94
N ASP A 344 -8.86 19.31 -5.94
CA ASP A 344 -10.01 19.64 -6.77
C ASP A 344 -9.52 20.03 -8.17
N TRP A 345 -9.84 19.23 -9.19
CA TRP A 345 -9.54 19.55 -10.57
C TRP A 345 -10.46 20.67 -11.09
N THR A 346 -9.89 21.78 -11.56
CA THR A 346 -10.65 23.01 -11.90
C THR A 346 -10.78 23.25 -13.40
N SER A 347 -10.60 22.21 -14.22
CA SER A 347 -10.82 22.31 -15.66
C SER A 347 -12.24 22.81 -15.96
N ARG A 348 -12.37 23.71 -16.95
CA ARG A 348 -13.66 24.26 -17.38
C ARG A 348 -14.35 23.43 -18.46
N THR A 349 -13.68 22.40 -18.99
CA THR A 349 -14.28 21.51 -19.98
C THR A 349 -15.34 20.64 -19.32
N GLN A 350 -16.53 20.58 -19.92
CA GLN A 350 -17.58 19.64 -19.53
C GLN A 350 -17.85 18.69 -20.72
N PRO A 351 -17.01 17.66 -20.92
CA PRO A 351 -17.27 16.60 -21.91
C PRO A 351 -18.64 15.95 -21.67
N SER A 352 -19.21 15.32 -22.70
CA SER A 352 -20.52 14.66 -22.55
C SER A 352 -20.40 13.37 -21.73
N VAL A 353 -21.38 13.10 -20.86
CA VAL A 353 -21.46 11.88 -20.06
C VAL A 353 -22.80 11.18 -20.27
N SER A 354 -22.78 9.91 -20.65
CA SER A 354 -23.98 9.06 -20.62
C SER A 354 -23.99 8.20 -19.36
N ILE A 355 -24.98 8.42 -18.49
CA ILE A 355 -25.21 7.63 -17.27
C ILE A 355 -26.13 6.47 -17.62
N ILE A 356 -25.57 5.25 -17.57
CA ILE A 356 -26.22 4.01 -17.96
C ILE A 356 -26.69 3.28 -16.70
N ILE A 357 -28.00 3.02 -16.62
CA ILE A 357 -28.65 2.44 -15.44
C ILE A 357 -29.54 1.27 -15.86
N PRO A 358 -29.09 0.01 -15.70
CA PRO A 358 -29.94 -1.16 -15.88
C PRO A 358 -30.99 -1.29 -14.76
N PHE A 359 -32.22 -1.69 -15.10
CA PHE A 359 -33.26 -1.97 -14.12
C PHE A 359 -34.25 -3.03 -14.63
N LYS A 360 -34.98 -3.66 -13.71
CA LYS A 360 -36.13 -4.53 -14.00
C LYS A 360 -37.15 -4.47 -12.86
N ASP A 361 -38.38 -4.04 -13.18
CA ASP A 361 -39.55 -4.12 -12.29
C ASP A 361 -39.39 -3.50 -10.88
N GLN A 362 -38.52 -2.48 -10.77
CA GLN A 362 -38.22 -1.72 -9.55
C GLN A 362 -38.44 -0.22 -9.78
N VAL A 363 -39.69 0.16 -10.03
CA VAL A 363 -40.07 1.53 -10.38
C VAL A 363 -39.63 2.53 -9.30
N ASP A 364 -39.95 2.27 -8.03
CA ASP A 364 -39.68 3.22 -6.94
C ASP A 364 -38.18 3.50 -6.76
N THR A 365 -37.36 2.44 -6.72
CA THR A 365 -35.90 2.53 -6.59
C THR A 365 -35.30 3.27 -7.79
N THR A 366 -35.71 2.90 -9.01
CA THR A 366 -35.18 3.50 -10.24
C THR A 366 -35.59 4.96 -10.37
N LEU A 367 -36.84 5.30 -10.05
CA LEU A 367 -37.32 6.69 -10.04
C LEU A 367 -36.53 7.52 -9.03
N THR A 368 -36.36 7.02 -7.81
CA THR A 368 -35.59 7.69 -6.75
C THR A 368 -34.15 7.96 -7.21
N CYS A 369 -33.49 6.97 -7.84
CA CYS A 369 -32.15 7.13 -8.40
C CYS A 369 -32.10 8.26 -9.45
N VAL A 370 -33.02 8.26 -10.41
CA VAL A 370 -33.08 9.28 -11.47
C VAL A 370 -33.36 10.67 -10.90
N GLU A 371 -34.28 10.79 -9.95
CA GLU A 371 -34.60 12.05 -9.28
C GLU A 371 -33.39 12.59 -8.50
N LYS A 372 -32.72 11.75 -7.70
CA LYS A 372 -31.50 12.12 -6.98
C LYS A 372 -30.39 12.60 -7.90
N ILE A 373 -30.17 11.95 -9.04
CA ILE A 373 -29.20 12.43 -10.04
C ILE A 373 -29.60 13.81 -10.56
N ARG A 374 -30.88 14.01 -10.91
CA ARG A 374 -31.35 15.29 -11.48
C ARG A 374 -31.30 16.44 -10.46
N GLU A 375 -31.59 16.16 -9.20
CA GLU A 375 -31.57 17.13 -8.10
C GLU A 375 -30.14 17.48 -7.66
N ASN A 376 -29.26 16.49 -7.58
CA ASN A 376 -27.93 16.60 -6.98
C ASN A 376 -26.79 16.53 -8.02
N THR A 377 -27.00 17.05 -9.23
CA THR A 377 -25.92 17.14 -10.24
C THR A 377 -25.77 18.56 -10.77
N GLU A 378 -24.68 19.24 -10.39
CA GLU A 378 -24.33 20.56 -10.93
C GLU A 378 -23.84 20.50 -12.38
N TYR A 379 -23.18 19.39 -12.74
CA TYR A 379 -22.65 19.14 -14.08
C TYR A 379 -23.75 19.22 -15.14
N LYS A 380 -23.50 19.87 -16.29
CA LYS A 380 -24.57 20.18 -17.26
C LYS A 380 -24.61 19.24 -18.46
N ASN A 381 -23.46 18.73 -18.89
CA ASN A 381 -23.37 17.94 -20.12
C ASN A 381 -23.52 16.44 -19.85
N TYR A 382 -24.69 16.02 -19.36
CA TYR A 382 -24.99 14.61 -19.13
C TYR A 382 -26.39 14.21 -19.61
N ASN A 383 -26.55 12.94 -19.96
CA ASN A 383 -27.83 12.31 -20.23
C ASN A 383 -27.95 10.99 -19.46
N ILE A 384 -29.17 10.60 -19.12
CA ILE A 384 -29.48 9.33 -18.44
C ILE A 384 -30.05 8.35 -19.47
N VAL A 385 -29.54 7.13 -19.48
CA VAL A 385 -29.96 6.01 -20.33
C VAL A 385 -30.37 4.88 -19.40
N LEU A 386 -31.67 4.68 -19.25
CA LEU A 386 -32.19 3.55 -18.50
C LEU A 386 -32.27 2.33 -19.42
N ILE A 387 -31.82 1.19 -18.94
CA ILE A 387 -31.93 -0.07 -19.68
C ILE A 387 -32.96 -0.93 -18.97
N ASP A 388 -34.14 -1.02 -19.58
CA ASP A 388 -35.20 -1.92 -19.15
C ASP A 388 -34.86 -3.34 -19.59
N ASN A 389 -34.55 -4.22 -18.63
CA ASN A 389 -34.30 -5.63 -18.89
C ASN A 389 -35.62 -6.43 -18.87
N TRP A 390 -36.39 -6.29 -19.95
CA TRP A 390 -37.62 -7.02 -20.22
C TRP A 390 -38.60 -6.99 -19.04
N SER A 391 -38.95 -5.79 -18.56
CA SER A 391 -40.00 -5.61 -17.56
C SER A 391 -41.36 -6.05 -18.07
N VAL A 392 -42.13 -6.67 -17.19
CA VAL A 392 -43.45 -7.24 -17.52
C VAL A 392 -44.60 -6.62 -16.71
N ARG A 393 -44.30 -5.82 -15.68
CA ARG A 393 -45.33 -5.19 -14.86
C ARG A 393 -45.89 -3.94 -15.55
N ASP A 394 -47.22 -3.82 -15.58
CA ASP A 394 -47.93 -2.66 -16.14
C ASP A 394 -47.45 -1.33 -15.53
N GLU A 395 -47.21 -1.31 -14.22
CA GLU A 395 -46.67 -0.16 -13.49
C GLU A 395 -45.31 0.29 -14.05
N THR A 396 -44.44 -0.65 -14.44
CA THR A 396 -43.13 -0.36 -15.03
C THR A 396 -43.27 0.18 -16.45
N LEU A 397 -44.17 -0.40 -17.26
CA LEU A 397 -44.43 0.09 -18.61
C LEU A 397 -45.00 1.52 -18.60
N ASP A 398 -45.85 1.83 -17.64
CA ASP A 398 -46.37 3.19 -17.46
C ASP A 398 -45.33 4.16 -16.91
N PHE A 399 -44.42 3.70 -16.05
CA PHE A 399 -43.25 4.47 -15.63
C PHE A 399 -42.35 4.83 -16.82
N ILE A 400 -42.02 3.87 -17.69
CA ILE A 400 -41.17 4.09 -18.87
C ILE A 400 -41.78 5.17 -19.79
N LYS A 401 -43.08 5.09 -20.07
CA LYS A 401 -43.80 6.10 -20.88
C LYS A 401 -43.75 7.50 -20.27
N LYS A 402 -43.68 7.60 -18.94
CA LYS A 402 -43.62 8.88 -18.22
C LYS A 402 -42.19 9.43 -18.20
N ILE A 403 -41.21 8.60 -17.85
CA ILE A 403 -39.82 9.02 -17.63
C ILE A 403 -39.13 9.45 -18.94
N GLN A 404 -39.46 8.81 -20.07
CA GLN A 404 -38.96 9.18 -21.40
C GLN A 404 -39.38 10.58 -21.86
N LYS A 405 -40.35 11.23 -21.18
CA LYS A 405 -40.75 12.61 -21.50
C LYS A 405 -39.77 13.66 -20.97
N HIS A 406 -38.85 13.28 -20.09
CA HIS A 406 -37.80 14.19 -19.62
C HIS A 406 -36.72 14.32 -20.70
N GLU A 407 -36.35 15.55 -21.05
CA GLU A 407 -35.42 15.84 -22.17
C GLU A 407 -34.04 15.17 -22.02
N ASN A 408 -33.59 14.92 -20.79
CA ASN A 408 -32.30 14.33 -20.49
C ASN A 408 -32.36 12.83 -20.13
N VAL A 409 -33.49 12.15 -20.37
CA VAL A 409 -33.69 10.73 -20.05
C VAL A 409 -34.16 9.96 -21.27
N SER A 410 -33.49 8.84 -21.55
CA SER A 410 -33.86 7.88 -22.59
C SER A 410 -34.01 6.49 -21.96
N VAL A 411 -34.80 5.63 -22.58
CA VAL A 411 -34.98 4.25 -22.13
C VAL A 411 -34.80 3.31 -23.32
N ILE A 412 -33.99 2.28 -23.14
CA ILE A 412 -33.75 1.19 -24.08
C ILE A 412 -34.36 -0.08 -23.45
N THR A 413 -35.25 -0.76 -24.16
CA THR A 413 -35.78 -2.06 -23.72
C THR A 413 -35.02 -3.18 -24.40
N VAL A 414 -34.54 -4.14 -23.61
CA VAL A 414 -33.83 -5.34 -24.07
C VAL A 414 -34.63 -6.56 -23.65
N GLU A 415 -35.16 -7.30 -24.63
CA GLU A 415 -35.98 -8.50 -24.43
C GLU A 415 -35.14 -9.77 -24.38
N GLU A 416 -34.15 -9.81 -23.48
CA GLU A 416 -33.21 -10.94 -23.31
C GLU A 416 -33.14 -11.39 -21.84
N PRO A 417 -32.63 -12.60 -21.55
CA PRO A 417 -32.28 -12.98 -20.18
C PRO A 417 -31.25 -12.02 -19.57
N PHE A 418 -31.29 -11.83 -18.24
CA PHE A 418 -30.39 -10.90 -17.56
C PHE A 418 -28.92 -11.24 -17.81
N ASN A 419 -28.19 -10.25 -18.34
CA ASN A 419 -26.76 -10.26 -18.54
C ASN A 419 -26.29 -8.82 -18.36
N PHE A 420 -25.65 -8.52 -17.23
CA PHE A 420 -25.23 -7.16 -16.89
C PHE A 420 -24.27 -6.61 -17.94
N SER A 421 -23.28 -7.41 -18.35
CA SER A 421 -22.30 -7.05 -19.37
C SER A 421 -22.97 -6.70 -20.70
N ARG A 422 -23.91 -7.53 -21.16
CA ARG A 422 -24.62 -7.33 -22.42
C ARG A 422 -25.51 -6.08 -22.40
N LEU A 423 -26.27 -5.89 -21.33
CA LEU A 423 -27.14 -4.71 -21.19
C LEU A 423 -26.33 -3.41 -21.28
N ASN A 424 -25.19 -3.35 -20.58
CA ASN A 424 -24.31 -2.19 -20.61
C ASN A 424 -23.64 -1.98 -21.98
N ASN A 425 -23.15 -3.04 -22.64
CA ASN A 425 -22.58 -2.93 -23.99
C ASN A 425 -23.60 -2.37 -24.99
N ILE A 426 -24.83 -2.91 -25.00
CA ILE A 426 -25.91 -2.42 -25.89
C ILE A 426 -26.19 -0.93 -25.67
N ALA A 427 -26.19 -0.48 -24.42
CA ALA A 427 -26.42 0.94 -24.12
C ALA A 427 -25.26 1.83 -24.55
N VAL A 428 -24.01 1.37 -24.40
CA VAL A 428 -22.84 2.11 -24.89
C VAL A 428 -22.93 2.31 -26.41
N ASP A 429 -23.28 1.27 -27.17
CA ASP A 429 -23.43 1.31 -28.63
C ASP A 429 -24.52 2.30 -29.10
N GLN A 430 -25.49 2.60 -28.25
CA GLN A 430 -26.59 3.53 -28.55
C GLN A 430 -26.34 4.96 -28.09
N THR A 431 -25.18 5.26 -27.51
CA THR A 431 -24.84 6.59 -27.01
C THR A 431 -23.69 7.20 -27.78
N THR A 432 -23.52 8.54 -27.73
CA THR A 432 -22.40 9.25 -28.38
C THR A 432 -21.53 10.12 -27.44
N SER A 433 -21.68 9.96 -26.13
CA SER A 433 -20.92 10.71 -25.11
C SER A 433 -19.42 10.41 -25.03
N ASP A 434 -18.62 11.40 -24.61
CA ASP A 434 -17.17 11.25 -24.41
C ASP A 434 -16.83 10.27 -23.27
N PHE A 435 -17.67 10.26 -22.24
CA PHE A 435 -17.56 9.35 -21.09
C PHE A 435 -18.85 8.55 -20.87
N ILE A 436 -18.67 7.35 -20.35
CA ILE A 436 -19.72 6.45 -19.92
C ILE A 436 -19.70 6.35 -18.40
N MET A 437 -20.84 6.47 -17.75
CA MET A 437 -20.99 6.23 -16.31
C MET A 437 -21.86 4.99 -16.13
N PHE A 438 -21.28 3.88 -15.70
CA PHE A 438 -22.03 2.71 -15.26
C PHE A 438 -22.52 2.93 -13.84
N MET A 439 -23.81 2.72 -13.61
CA MET A 439 -24.44 2.98 -12.32
C MET A 439 -25.59 2.00 -12.06
N ASN A 440 -25.62 1.40 -10.87
CA ASN A 440 -26.76 0.58 -10.45
C ASN A 440 -27.97 1.46 -10.09
N ASN A 441 -29.18 0.94 -10.25
CA ASN A 441 -30.41 1.67 -9.98
C ASN A 441 -30.70 1.93 -8.49
N ASP A 442 -29.95 1.29 -7.58
CA ASP A 442 -30.02 1.41 -6.12
C ASP A 442 -28.84 2.20 -5.52
N VAL A 443 -28.16 3.01 -6.35
CA VAL A 443 -27.14 3.97 -5.92
C VAL A 443 -27.72 5.37 -5.84
N PHE A 444 -27.54 6.03 -4.69
CA PHE A 444 -28.06 7.36 -4.42
C PHE A 444 -26.94 8.35 -4.15
N ILE A 445 -26.95 9.43 -4.94
CA ILE A 445 -25.97 10.53 -4.86
C ILE A 445 -26.56 11.68 -4.06
N GLU A 446 -25.76 12.26 -3.18
CA GLU A 446 -26.14 13.44 -2.39
C GLU A 446 -25.28 14.67 -2.68
N ASP A 447 -24.04 14.49 -3.16
CA ASP A 447 -23.13 15.61 -3.40
C ASP A 447 -23.34 16.22 -4.80
N PRO A 448 -23.72 17.50 -4.92
CA PRO A 448 -23.91 18.18 -6.21
C PRO A 448 -22.71 18.16 -7.16
N LYS A 449 -21.49 18.03 -6.64
CA LYS A 449 -20.23 18.09 -7.39
C LYS A 449 -19.66 16.72 -7.76
N TRP A 450 -20.32 15.63 -7.42
CA TRP A 450 -19.84 14.26 -7.63
C TRP A 450 -19.31 14.03 -9.06
N LEU A 451 -20.10 14.39 -10.08
CA LEU A 451 -19.74 14.16 -11.48
C LEU A 451 -18.60 15.09 -11.94
N HIS A 452 -18.53 16.30 -11.39
CA HIS A 452 -17.38 17.19 -11.61
C HIS A 452 -16.08 16.57 -11.10
N ARG A 453 -16.09 15.93 -9.92
CA ARG A 453 -14.90 15.29 -9.36
C ARG A 453 -14.48 14.08 -10.18
N MET A 454 -15.41 13.18 -10.51
CA MET A 454 -15.09 11.97 -11.29
C MET A 454 -14.57 12.31 -12.68
N VAL A 455 -15.23 13.23 -13.40
CA VAL A 455 -14.76 13.70 -14.71
C VAL A 455 -13.42 14.44 -14.56
N GLY A 456 -13.26 15.22 -13.50
CA GLY A 456 -12.01 15.91 -13.19
C GLY A 456 -10.83 14.94 -13.07
N GLU A 457 -10.99 13.85 -12.30
CA GLU A 457 -9.96 12.81 -12.15
C GLU A 457 -9.64 12.16 -13.51
N ALA A 458 -10.65 11.85 -14.32
CA ALA A 458 -10.48 11.23 -15.63
C ALA A 458 -9.86 12.16 -16.68
N GLN A 459 -10.03 13.48 -16.55
CA GLN A 459 -9.49 14.48 -17.48
C GLN A 459 -8.14 15.04 -17.06
N ALA A 460 -7.77 14.93 -15.79
CA ALA A 460 -6.52 15.51 -15.25
C ALA A 460 -5.29 14.99 -16.01
N PHE A 461 -5.30 13.71 -16.37
CA PHE A 461 -4.24 13.07 -17.15
C PHE A 461 -4.82 12.16 -18.24
N LYS A 462 -4.15 12.09 -19.40
CA LYS A 462 -4.68 11.41 -20.60
C LYS A 462 -4.77 9.89 -20.46
N ASP A 463 -3.93 9.35 -19.59
CA ASP A 463 -3.74 7.95 -19.28
C ASP A 463 -4.66 7.46 -18.14
N VAL A 464 -5.64 8.25 -17.70
CA VAL A 464 -6.71 7.76 -16.81
C VAL A 464 -7.84 7.19 -17.67
N GLY A 465 -8.08 5.88 -17.52
CA GLY A 465 -9.10 5.14 -18.29
C GLY A 465 -10.43 5.04 -17.56
N ALA A 466 -10.41 4.85 -16.24
CA ALA A 466 -11.60 4.71 -15.42
C ALA A 466 -11.46 5.36 -14.04
N VAL A 467 -12.59 5.75 -13.45
CA VAL A 467 -12.70 6.34 -12.11
C VAL A 467 -13.86 5.70 -11.36
N GLY A 468 -13.61 5.20 -10.16
CA GLY A 468 -14.65 4.66 -9.26
C GLY A 468 -14.91 5.58 -8.07
N ALA A 469 -16.15 5.63 -7.61
CA ALA A 469 -16.54 6.38 -6.42
C ALA A 469 -16.38 5.57 -5.13
N LYS A 470 -16.42 6.22 -3.97
CA LYS A 470 -16.62 5.56 -2.68
C LYS A 470 -18.09 5.23 -2.48
N LEU A 471 -18.38 3.96 -2.24
CA LEU A 471 -19.73 3.51 -1.94
C LEU A 471 -19.87 3.18 -0.45
N LEU A 472 -20.96 3.64 0.14
CA LEU A 472 -21.33 3.38 1.52
C LEU A 472 -22.58 2.51 1.58
N TYR A 473 -22.64 1.68 2.61
CA TYR A 473 -23.88 1.08 3.08
C TYR A 473 -24.76 2.14 3.76
N PRO A 474 -26.09 1.91 3.88
CA PRO A 474 -27.00 2.84 4.56
C PRO A 474 -26.71 3.11 6.04
N ASN A 475 -25.80 2.35 6.65
CA ASN A 475 -25.33 2.50 8.05
C ASN A 475 -23.99 3.26 8.16
N ASP A 476 -23.59 3.99 7.11
CA ASP A 476 -22.35 4.78 7.04
C ASP A 476 -21.05 3.97 7.14
N THR A 477 -21.09 2.66 6.85
CA THR A 477 -19.88 1.85 6.66
C THR A 477 -19.52 1.76 5.18
N ILE A 478 -18.23 1.62 4.90
CA ILE A 478 -17.68 1.53 3.54
C ILE A 478 -18.10 0.18 2.93
N GLN A 479 -18.60 0.24 1.71
CA GLN A 479 -18.85 -0.93 0.86
C GLN A 479 -17.77 -1.06 -0.22
N HIS A 480 -17.32 0.06 -0.77
CA HIS A 480 -16.30 0.08 -1.81
C HIS A 480 -15.37 1.29 -1.65
N ALA A 481 -14.07 1.02 -1.59
CA ALA A 481 -13.01 2.02 -1.64
C ALA A 481 -11.88 1.63 -2.61
N GLY A 482 -12.25 0.93 -3.70
CA GLY A 482 -11.33 0.19 -4.58
C GLY A 482 -11.50 -1.33 -4.44
N VAL A 483 -10.89 -2.06 -5.38
CA VAL A 483 -10.83 -3.53 -5.38
C VAL A 483 -9.38 -3.96 -5.56
N VAL A 484 -8.94 -4.87 -4.70
CA VAL A 484 -7.68 -5.62 -4.83
C VAL A 484 -7.95 -6.91 -5.59
N VAL A 485 -7.01 -7.33 -6.43
CA VAL A 485 -7.07 -8.62 -7.17
C VAL A 485 -6.02 -9.60 -6.66
N GLY A 486 -6.28 -10.90 -6.80
CA GLY A 486 -5.30 -11.92 -6.43
C GLY A 486 -5.83 -13.36 -6.49
N PRO A 487 -4.92 -14.36 -6.45
CA PRO A 487 -5.28 -15.77 -6.56
C PRO A 487 -6.13 -16.27 -5.38
N ALA A 488 -5.98 -15.67 -4.19
CA ALA A 488 -6.87 -15.90 -3.05
C ALA A 488 -8.13 -15.04 -3.20
N GLY A 489 -9.20 -15.62 -3.75
CA GLY A 489 -10.52 -14.98 -3.81
C GLY A 489 -10.82 -14.16 -5.06
N VAL A 490 -9.94 -14.14 -6.07
CA VAL A 490 -10.02 -13.39 -7.34
C VAL A 490 -9.99 -11.88 -7.17
N ALA A 491 -10.90 -11.33 -6.36
CA ALA A 491 -11.03 -9.92 -6.08
C ALA A 491 -11.71 -9.67 -4.72
N ALA A 492 -11.30 -8.63 -4.02
CA ALA A 492 -11.93 -8.19 -2.77
C ALA A 492 -12.06 -6.67 -2.73
N HIS A 493 -13.19 -6.18 -2.20
CA HIS A 493 -13.39 -4.76 -1.92
C HIS A 493 -12.54 -4.36 -0.72
N VAL A 494 -11.70 -3.34 -0.87
CA VAL A 494 -10.86 -2.85 0.23
C VAL A 494 -11.67 -1.98 1.20
N HIS A 495 -11.31 -2.04 2.49
CA HIS A 495 -11.95 -1.28 3.57
C HIS A 495 -13.45 -1.58 3.77
N ARG A 496 -13.93 -2.72 3.28
CA ARG A 496 -15.35 -3.09 3.44
C ARG A 496 -15.68 -3.28 4.92
N GLY A 497 -16.70 -2.56 5.39
CA GLY A 497 -17.16 -2.57 6.78
C GLY A 497 -16.54 -1.48 7.65
N ASP A 498 -15.46 -0.82 7.19
CA ASP A 498 -14.85 0.28 7.93
C ASP A 498 -15.83 1.47 8.06
N PRO A 499 -15.94 2.12 9.22
CA PRO A 499 -16.74 3.34 9.37
C PRO A 499 -16.23 4.49 8.48
N LEU A 500 -17.14 5.31 7.94
CA LEU A 500 -16.78 6.51 7.15
C LEU A 500 -15.84 7.49 7.90
N SER A 501 -15.91 7.51 9.23
CA SER A 501 -15.07 8.39 10.06
C SER A 501 -13.60 7.97 10.07
N GLU A 502 -13.29 6.71 9.78
CA GLU A 502 -11.95 6.16 9.81
C GLU A 502 -11.11 6.56 8.60
N TYR A 503 -9.81 6.67 8.85
CA TYR A 503 -8.82 7.09 7.86
C TYR A 503 -8.41 5.96 6.92
N GLY A 504 -8.74 4.71 7.27
CA GLY A 504 -8.23 3.53 6.60
C GLY A 504 -6.71 3.38 6.75
N TYR A 505 -6.20 2.27 6.22
CA TYR A 505 -4.78 1.98 6.19
C TYR A 505 -4.02 3.09 5.43
N ILE A 506 -3.12 3.80 6.12
CA ILE A 506 -2.32 4.91 5.60
C ILE A 506 -3.20 6.00 4.90
N GLY A 507 -4.41 6.27 5.40
CA GLY A 507 -5.24 7.34 4.84
C GLY A 507 -5.95 7.00 3.52
N ARG A 508 -5.89 5.74 3.06
CA ARG A 508 -6.43 5.30 1.75
C ARG A 508 -7.93 5.53 1.57
N THR A 509 -8.72 5.58 2.64
CA THR A 509 -10.15 5.89 2.51
C THR A 509 -10.40 7.37 2.30
N MET A 510 -9.45 8.26 2.61
CA MET A 510 -9.61 9.71 2.44
C MET A 510 -8.91 10.27 1.21
N LEU A 511 -7.94 9.55 0.66
CA LEU A 511 -7.11 10.02 -0.44
C LEU A 511 -7.51 9.33 -1.73
N SER A 512 -7.84 10.11 -2.76
CA SER A 512 -7.97 9.54 -4.10
C SER A 512 -6.61 9.02 -4.54
N HIS A 513 -6.57 7.81 -5.07
CA HIS A 513 -5.34 7.14 -5.47
C HIS A 513 -5.61 6.15 -6.61
N GLU A 514 -4.55 5.75 -7.31
CA GLU A 514 -4.65 4.67 -8.28
C GLU A 514 -4.93 3.33 -7.57
N VAL A 515 -5.83 2.54 -8.14
CA VAL A 515 -6.17 1.18 -7.71
C VAL A 515 -6.15 0.24 -8.92
N THR A 516 -6.19 -1.06 -8.68
CA THR A 516 -6.19 -2.05 -9.76
C THR A 516 -7.57 -2.24 -10.37
N ALA A 517 -8.63 -2.20 -9.56
CA ALA A 517 -10.00 -2.24 -10.04
C ALA A 517 -10.96 -1.40 -9.19
N VAL A 518 -12.09 -1.04 -9.79
CA VAL A 518 -13.24 -0.38 -9.16
C VAL A 518 -14.53 -1.09 -9.59
N THR A 519 -15.63 -0.93 -8.83
CA THR A 519 -16.88 -1.60 -9.18
C THR A 519 -17.73 -0.83 -10.17
N ALA A 520 -18.43 -1.53 -11.07
CA ALA A 520 -19.37 -0.93 -12.02
C ALA A 520 -20.67 -0.39 -11.39
N ALA A 521 -20.86 -0.55 -10.07
CA ALA A 521 -21.99 0.06 -9.38
C ALA A 521 -21.98 1.60 -9.44
N LEU A 522 -20.79 2.22 -9.54
CA LEU A 522 -20.62 3.63 -9.89
C LEU A 522 -19.23 3.89 -10.48
N MET A 523 -19.09 3.65 -11.79
CA MET A 523 -17.82 3.73 -12.52
C MET A 523 -17.92 4.65 -13.74
N LEU A 524 -17.08 5.68 -13.78
CA LEU A 524 -16.85 6.48 -14.98
C LEU A 524 -15.75 5.85 -15.83
N VAL A 525 -16.00 5.63 -17.11
CA VAL A 525 -15.02 5.11 -18.08
C VAL A 525 -14.95 6.04 -19.27
N LYS A 526 -13.75 6.34 -19.73
CA LYS A 526 -13.54 7.08 -20.97
C LYS A 526 -13.95 6.21 -22.15
N ARG A 527 -14.86 6.68 -23.01
CA ARG A 527 -15.39 5.82 -24.08
C ARG A 527 -14.30 5.24 -24.96
N SER A 528 -13.37 6.07 -25.42
CA SER A 528 -12.32 5.63 -26.34
C SER A 528 -11.53 4.44 -25.76
N VAL A 529 -11.37 4.40 -24.43
CA VAL A 529 -10.70 3.32 -23.72
C VAL A 529 -11.61 2.08 -23.61
N PHE A 530 -12.90 2.28 -23.31
CA PHE A 530 -13.87 1.18 -23.29
C PHE A 530 -13.96 0.45 -24.63
N GLU A 531 -14.00 1.20 -25.74
CA GLU A 531 -14.00 0.65 -27.10
C GLU A 531 -12.67 -0.04 -27.45
N GLU A 532 -11.54 0.56 -27.07
CA GLU A 532 -10.19 0.00 -27.30
C GLU A 532 -10.03 -1.38 -26.66
N VAL A 533 -10.56 -1.56 -25.44
CA VAL A 533 -10.45 -2.82 -24.69
C VAL A 533 -11.57 -3.83 -24.97
N GLY A 534 -12.50 -3.49 -25.87
CA GLY A 534 -13.61 -4.37 -26.26
C GLY A 534 -14.76 -4.48 -25.26
N GLY A 535 -14.93 -3.49 -24.38
CA GLY A 535 -16.07 -3.41 -23.46
C GLY A 535 -16.17 -4.55 -22.44
N PHE A 536 -17.37 -4.82 -21.93
CA PHE A 536 -17.62 -5.93 -21.01
C PHE A 536 -17.68 -7.28 -21.74
N ASP A 537 -17.25 -8.35 -21.07
CA ASP A 537 -17.38 -9.72 -21.60
C ASP A 537 -18.79 -10.26 -21.36
N GLU A 538 -19.61 -10.26 -22.41
CA GLU A 538 -21.00 -10.73 -22.34
C GLU A 538 -21.18 -12.25 -22.42
N GLU A 539 -20.13 -13.00 -22.73
CA GLU A 539 -20.20 -14.45 -22.91
C GLU A 539 -19.80 -15.19 -21.62
N ALA A 540 -18.63 -14.86 -21.08
CA ALA A 540 -18.04 -15.59 -19.97
C ALA A 540 -18.26 -14.92 -18.60
N LEU A 541 -18.47 -13.61 -18.55
CA LEU A 541 -18.63 -12.84 -17.30
C LEU A 541 -19.93 -12.03 -17.32
N LYS A 542 -21.06 -12.71 -17.18
CA LYS A 542 -22.39 -12.12 -17.36
C LYS A 542 -22.84 -11.27 -16.17
N VAL A 543 -22.41 -11.62 -14.95
CA VAL A 543 -22.90 -11.00 -13.71
C VAL A 543 -21.79 -10.68 -12.72
N ALA A 544 -20.88 -11.61 -12.42
CA ALA A 544 -19.78 -11.37 -11.49
C ALA A 544 -18.46 -11.07 -12.24
N PHE A 545 -17.57 -10.34 -11.57
CA PHE A 545 -16.21 -9.99 -12.02
C PHE A 545 -16.08 -9.26 -13.37
N ASN A 546 -17.18 -8.89 -14.02
CA ASN A 546 -17.15 -8.16 -15.30
C ASN A 546 -16.46 -6.79 -15.17
N ASP A 547 -16.64 -6.12 -14.03
CA ASP A 547 -16.01 -4.86 -13.70
C ASP A 547 -14.52 -5.02 -13.41
N VAL A 548 -14.13 -6.08 -12.69
CA VAL A 548 -12.73 -6.45 -12.46
C VAL A 548 -12.02 -6.79 -13.77
N ASP A 549 -12.62 -7.61 -14.63
CA ASP A 549 -12.07 -7.96 -15.96
C ASP A 549 -11.92 -6.71 -16.84
N LEU A 550 -12.93 -5.84 -16.88
CA LEU A 550 -12.83 -4.56 -17.59
C LEU A 550 -11.66 -3.73 -17.06
N CYS A 551 -11.54 -3.60 -15.75
CA CYS A 551 -10.44 -2.87 -15.12
C CYS A 551 -9.07 -3.46 -15.50
N LEU A 552 -8.91 -4.78 -15.44
CA LEU A 552 -7.66 -5.45 -15.82
C LEU A 552 -7.32 -5.24 -17.30
N LYS A 553 -8.31 -5.28 -18.21
CA LYS A 553 -8.09 -4.95 -19.63
C LYS A 553 -7.65 -3.49 -19.82
N ILE A 554 -8.27 -2.54 -19.12
CA ILE A 554 -7.89 -1.11 -19.12
C ILE A 554 -6.44 -0.93 -18.64
N ARG A 555 -6.07 -1.60 -17.54
CA ARG A 555 -4.70 -1.59 -16.99
C ARG A 555 -3.69 -2.15 -18.00
N ARG A 556 -4.02 -3.28 -18.63
CA ARG A 556 -3.17 -3.93 -19.63
C ARG A 556 -2.97 -3.11 -20.90
N ALA A 557 -3.95 -2.28 -21.26
CA ALA A 557 -3.82 -1.29 -22.33
C ALA A 557 -2.98 -0.06 -21.93
N GLY A 558 -2.47 0.00 -20.69
CA GLY A 558 -1.58 1.07 -20.21
C GLY A 558 -2.30 2.24 -19.55
N TYR A 559 -3.60 2.11 -19.26
CA TYR A 559 -4.36 3.15 -18.58
C TYR A 559 -4.47 2.88 -17.07
N ARG A 560 -4.52 3.97 -16.31
CA ARG A 560 -4.69 3.97 -14.86
C ARG A 560 -6.16 4.00 -14.47
N ILE A 561 -6.44 3.47 -13.29
CA ILE A 561 -7.77 3.46 -12.69
C ILE A 561 -7.68 4.18 -11.36
N ILE A 562 -8.54 5.20 -11.17
CA ILE A 562 -8.50 6.05 -9.99
C ILE A 562 -9.69 5.76 -9.10
N PHE A 563 -9.45 5.51 -7.83
CA PHE A 563 -10.47 5.59 -6.80
C PHE A 563 -10.62 7.05 -6.36
N SER A 564 -11.83 7.61 -6.46
CA SER A 564 -12.17 8.97 -6.04
C SER A 564 -12.72 8.96 -4.62
N ALA A 565 -11.88 9.27 -3.63
CA ALA A 565 -12.24 9.18 -2.21
C ALA A 565 -13.27 10.25 -1.77
N GLU A 566 -13.32 11.39 -2.47
CA GLU A 566 -14.22 12.51 -2.19
C GLU A 566 -15.58 12.37 -2.89
N THR A 567 -15.72 11.43 -3.82
CA THR A 567 -17.01 11.13 -4.46
C THR A 567 -17.69 10.05 -3.66
N ILE A 568 -18.73 10.39 -2.91
CA ILE A 568 -19.45 9.48 -2.01
C ILE A 568 -20.86 9.24 -2.55
N ALA A 569 -21.28 7.97 -2.55
CA ALA A 569 -22.64 7.56 -2.84
C ALA A 569 -23.10 6.45 -1.89
N TYR A 570 -24.40 6.37 -1.63
CA TYR A 570 -25.00 5.27 -0.86
C TYR A 570 -25.50 4.19 -1.82
N HIS A 571 -25.10 2.94 -1.60
CA HIS A 571 -25.55 1.82 -2.41
C HIS A 571 -26.33 0.84 -1.54
N HIS A 572 -27.64 0.75 -1.81
CA HIS A 572 -28.58 -0.07 -1.03
C HIS A 572 -28.62 -1.52 -1.53
N GLU A 573 -27.44 -2.15 -1.55
CA GLU A 573 -27.22 -3.53 -2.00
C GLU A 573 -28.27 -4.47 -1.41
N SER A 574 -28.90 -5.28 -2.26
CA SER A 574 -30.05 -6.19 -2.00
C SER A 574 -31.45 -5.61 -2.18
N LEU A 575 -31.64 -4.30 -2.41
CA LEU A 575 -32.94 -3.80 -2.89
C LEU A 575 -33.25 -4.31 -4.30
N SER A 576 -32.20 -4.48 -5.12
CA SER A 576 -32.37 -4.82 -6.52
C SER A 576 -32.20 -6.31 -6.88
N ARG A 577 -31.36 -7.07 -6.16
CA ARG A 577 -30.91 -8.41 -6.61
C ARG A 577 -30.98 -9.55 -5.58
N GLY A 578 -31.00 -9.25 -4.27
CA GLY A 578 -30.73 -10.25 -3.24
C GLY A 578 -29.30 -10.82 -3.32
N THR A 579 -28.96 -11.79 -2.44
CA THR A 579 -27.59 -12.33 -2.31
C THR A 579 -27.23 -13.36 -3.39
N ASP A 580 -25.94 -13.44 -3.76
CA ASP A 580 -25.41 -14.47 -4.67
C ASP A 580 -25.25 -15.85 -4.01
N ASP A 581 -25.47 -15.96 -2.70
CA ASP A 581 -25.46 -17.20 -1.90
C ASP A 581 -26.69 -18.10 -2.12
N LYS A 582 -27.36 -17.97 -3.27
CA LYS A 582 -28.46 -18.85 -3.65
C LYS A 582 -27.91 -20.02 -4.46
N PRO A 583 -28.38 -21.27 -4.24
CA PRO A 583 -27.89 -22.45 -4.98
C PRO A 583 -27.95 -22.31 -6.50
N GLU A 584 -28.90 -21.54 -7.02
CA GLU A 584 -29.09 -21.26 -8.45
C GLU A 584 -27.99 -20.36 -9.05
N HIS A 585 -27.33 -19.54 -8.22
CA HIS A 585 -26.30 -18.58 -8.62
C HIS A 585 -24.88 -19.14 -8.42
N GLU A 586 -24.70 -20.10 -7.51
CA GLU A 586 -23.40 -20.71 -7.19
C GLU A 586 -22.70 -21.32 -8.41
N THR A 587 -23.44 -22.03 -9.28
CA THR A 587 -22.84 -22.65 -10.48
C THR A 587 -22.31 -21.61 -11.46
N ARG A 588 -23.06 -20.52 -11.69
CA ARG A 588 -22.63 -19.40 -12.53
C ARG A 588 -21.41 -18.72 -11.92
N PHE A 589 -21.48 -18.38 -10.63
CA PHE A 589 -20.39 -17.72 -9.91
C PHE A 589 -19.10 -18.55 -9.93
N PHE A 590 -19.21 -19.88 -9.80
CA PHE A 590 -18.08 -20.79 -9.93
C PHE A 590 -17.45 -20.74 -11.34
N LEU A 591 -18.25 -20.76 -12.41
CA LEU A 591 -17.73 -20.68 -13.79
C LEU A 591 -17.10 -19.32 -14.09
N GLU A 592 -17.70 -18.22 -13.64
CA GLU A 592 -17.15 -16.86 -13.78
C GLU A 592 -15.82 -16.74 -12.99
N THR A 593 -15.73 -17.36 -11.82
CA THR A 593 -14.49 -17.46 -11.03
C THR A 593 -13.40 -18.23 -11.79
N GLN A 594 -13.72 -19.40 -12.35
CA GLN A 594 -12.77 -20.18 -13.14
C GLN A 594 -12.29 -19.40 -14.36
N THR A 595 -13.18 -18.68 -15.04
CA THR A 595 -12.82 -17.81 -16.17
C THR A 595 -11.78 -16.76 -15.78
N MET A 596 -11.98 -16.08 -14.65
CA MET A 596 -11.02 -15.10 -14.15
C MET A 596 -9.67 -15.72 -13.84
N LEU A 597 -9.66 -16.89 -13.19
CA LEU A 597 -8.42 -17.61 -12.88
C LEU A 597 -7.71 -18.08 -14.15
N GLU A 598 -8.40 -18.70 -15.10
CA GLU A 598 -7.81 -19.15 -16.36
C GLU A 598 -7.23 -17.99 -17.19
N ARG A 599 -7.91 -16.84 -17.18
CA ARG A 599 -7.52 -15.67 -17.97
C ARG A 599 -6.38 -14.87 -17.35
N TRP A 600 -6.44 -14.66 -16.05
CA TRP A 600 -5.60 -13.65 -15.37
C TRP A 600 -4.55 -14.25 -14.42
N SER A 601 -4.62 -15.52 -14.01
CA SER A 601 -3.70 -16.04 -12.96
C SER A 601 -2.21 -15.96 -13.31
N SER A 602 -1.86 -15.89 -14.60
CA SER A 602 -0.47 -15.72 -15.06
C SER A 602 -0.11 -14.27 -15.42
N ASP A 603 -1.04 -13.33 -15.21
CA ASP A 603 -0.80 -11.91 -15.47
C ASP A 603 -0.13 -11.28 -14.23
N PRO A 604 1.00 -10.57 -14.40
CA PRO A 604 1.71 -9.96 -13.28
C PRO A 604 0.85 -9.05 -12.40
N LEU A 605 -0.15 -8.37 -12.98
CA LEU A 605 -1.07 -7.51 -12.23
C LEU A 605 -1.98 -8.29 -11.27
N PHE A 606 -2.25 -9.56 -11.60
CA PHE A 606 -3.08 -10.45 -10.79
C PHE A 606 -2.25 -11.26 -9.80
N GLU A 607 -1.02 -11.64 -10.16
CA GLU A 607 -0.08 -12.29 -9.25
C GLU A 607 0.35 -11.35 -8.12
N ARG A 608 0.61 -10.08 -8.46
CA ARG A 608 0.98 -9.03 -7.50
C ARG A 608 0.27 -7.73 -7.87
N ASP A 609 -0.80 -7.44 -7.14
CA ASP A 609 -1.50 -6.16 -7.26
C ASP A 609 -0.57 -4.99 -6.84
N PRO A 610 -0.18 -4.08 -7.76
CA PRO A 610 0.75 -3.00 -7.45
C PRO A 610 0.17 -1.98 -6.45
N SER A 611 -1.15 -1.93 -6.32
CA SER A 611 -1.85 -1.04 -5.40
C SER A 611 -2.00 -1.65 -4.00
N TYR A 612 -1.63 -2.91 -3.80
CA TYR A 612 -1.81 -3.65 -2.55
C TYR A 612 -0.49 -4.24 -2.03
N PRO A 613 -0.04 -3.90 -0.81
CA PRO A 613 1.23 -4.42 -0.29
C PRO A 613 1.21 -5.94 -0.12
N ARG A 614 2.25 -6.61 -0.59
CA ARG A 614 2.42 -8.09 -0.58
C ARG A 614 2.32 -8.75 0.80
N TYR A 615 2.46 -7.97 1.87
CA TYR A 615 2.48 -8.45 3.24
C TYR A 615 1.09 -8.73 3.79
N PHE A 616 0.04 -8.24 3.13
CA PHE A 616 -1.34 -8.49 3.56
C PHE A 616 -1.94 -9.67 2.79
N THR A 617 -2.76 -10.46 3.47
CA THR A 617 -3.57 -11.47 2.78
C THR A 617 -4.68 -10.80 1.98
N VAL A 618 -4.93 -11.32 0.78
CA VAL A 618 -6.10 -10.94 -0.02
C VAL A 618 -7.27 -11.80 0.50
N ASP A 619 -7.96 -11.30 1.51
CA ASP A 619 -9.16 -11.90 2.10
C ASP A 619 -10.25 -10.85 2.36
N GLN A 620 -11.34 -11.21 3.04
CA GLN A 620 -12.44 -10.29 3.32
C GLN A 620 -12.09 -9.19 4.35
N GLN A 621 -10.94 -9.27 5.01
CA GLN A 621 -10.42 -8.30 5.97
C GLN A 621 -9.11 -7.68 5.44
N THR A 622 -9.22 -6.99 4.31
CA THR A 622 -8.08 -6.31 3.68
C THR A 622 -7.36 -5.38 4.67
N PHE A 623 -6.02 -5.39 4.66
CA PHE A 623 -5.16 -4.56 5.53
C PHE A 623 -5.18 -4.93 7.02
N PHE A 624 -5.65 -6.12 7.36
CA PHE A 624 -5.70 -6.59 8.75
C PHE A 624 -4.72 -7.74 9.02
N ASN A 625 -4.84 -8.81 8.23
CA ASN A 625 -4.05 -10.02 8.36
C ASN A 625 -2.74 -9.91 7.56
N LEU A 626 -1.63 -10.23 8.22
CA LEU A 626 -0.30 -10.31 7.62
C LEU A 626 -0.01 -11.75 7.19
N VAL A 627 0.56 -11.89 6.00
CA VAL A 627 1.11 -13.15 5.48
C VAL A 627 2.25 -13.60 6.39
N ASP A 628 2.37 -14.90 6.67
CA ASP A 628 3.50 -15.42 7.45
C ASP A 628 4.82 -15.07 6.73
N PRO A 629 5.84 -14.54 7.44
CA PRO A 629 7.14 -14.24 6.82
C PRO A 629 7.78 -15.40 6.05
N GLU A 630 7.49 -16.66 6.41
CA GLU A 630 7.96 -17.85 5.67
C GLU A 630 7.32 -17.97 4.28
N ASP A 631 6.07 -17.55 4.11
CA ASP A 631 5.31 -17.67 2.86
C ASP A 631 5.60 -16.50 1.90
N LEU A 632 6.19 -15.43 2.41
CA LEU A 632 6.56 -14.27 1.62
C LEU A 632 7.77 -14.53 0.70
N GLY A 633 8.50 -15.64 0.85
CA GLY A 633 9.74 -15.88 0.09
C GLY A 633 10.86 -14.90 0.47
N VAL A 634 10.89 -14.52 1.75
CA VAL A 634 11.91 -13.64 2.37
C VAL A 634 13.09 -14.44 2.89
#